data_AF-A0A3R9VUA9-F1
#
_entry.id   AF-A0A3R9VUA9-F1
#
_cell.length_a   1.000
_cell.length_b   1.000
_cell.length_c   1.000
_cell.angle_alpha   90.00
_cell.angle_beta   90.00
_cell.angle_gamma   90.00
#
_symmetry.space_group_name_H-M   'P 1'
#
loop_
_entity.id
_entity.type
_entity.pdbx_description
1 polymer ?
#
loop_
_entity_poly.entity_id
_entity_poly.type
_entity_poly.pdbx_seq_one_letter_code
_entity_poly.pdbx_strand_id
1 'polypeptide(L)'
;MAEMTAPDPERVHALLVGIEQYPHMGDGQLPGAAADAMRLARWLRRRGVPGGNIRLLLAPLPGSWPELNTRAKELGVAIDPVTSRDQIIDRLASPPSVPDGDVLYVYWGGHGVLDRGDRRLLLCPDDSAERRSLDLMDLRDYLTRPDVARCRRQVFLVDACATFVRAGDRRPDVAALPAGGRAAVEQFLLLAAAAGQAATQRGAQRTGAFSTAVMDWLEEHSPGLDTDLDALVAHVKEHFTGHRLGNRQLQTPVTLVIKRLGGDDVEIWERPGAPGVKRAKRAPADRSGGAGVWAGGGVLALVAMVAIVAMFLADRRGAGRKDEADPAEAPAVSGAPVTAPSPTPSPSASASRSPSPVASSGTPTAPVQAAGAPLEDGELCAGFLPTTDAPGVEEKACVWREGTAVYMRAYVRAASRTPVKAKVYLWLSLRDGNKYLYPAGGVTSRDVTVGPQTEREPVTEKVTLPLKPGTEYEVHVSTKLPNVSPPNAPNNPAVTGHGQWFKY
;
A
#
# COMPACT_ATOMS: atom_id res chain seq x y z
N MET A 1 -27.71 -25.90 -12.81
CA MET A 1 -26.74 -24.96 -12.21
C MET A 1 -26.18 -25.67 -11.00
N ALA A 2 -24.89 -26.01 -11.00
CA ALA A 2 -24.29 -26.65 -9.83
C ALA A 2 -24.28 -25.63 -8.70
N GLU A 3 -24.94 -25.98 -7.60
CA GLU A 3 -24.90 -25.24 -6.33
C GLU A 3 -23.41 -25.07 -5.97
N MET A 4 -22.90 -23.83 -5.98
CA MET A 4 -21.54 -23.56 -5.54
C MET A 4 -21.53 -23.74 -4.02
N THR A 5 -21.26 -24.96 -3.58
CA THR A 5 -20.86 -25.23 -2.21
C THR A 5 -19.71 -24.31 -1.84
N ALA A 6 -19.78 -23.73 -0.63
CA ALA A 6 -18.72 -22.90 -0.09
C ALA A 6 -17.34 -23.58 -0.27
N PRO A 7 -16.27 -22.83 -0.60
CA PRO A 7 -14.95 -23.41 -0.80
C PRO A 7 -14.49 -24.23 0.41
N ASP A 8 -13.96 -25.42 0.15
CA ASP A 8 -13.32 -26.25 1.17
C ASP A 8 -12.00 -25.60 1.59
N PRO A 9 -11.78 -25.30 2.89
CA PRO A 9 -10.53 -24.71 3.37
C PRO A 9 -9.25 -25.46 2.95
N GLU A 10 -9.30 -26.80 2.87
CA GLU A 10 -8.18 -27.64 2.43
C GLU A 10 -7.83 -27.43 0.95
N ARG A 11 -8.77 -26.86 0.19
CA ARG A 11 -8.69 -26.58 -1.26
C ARG A 11 -8.60 -25.09 -1.56
N VAL A 12 -8.40 -24.26 -0.55
CA VAL A 12 -8.06 -22.84 -0.73
C VAL A 12 -6.56 -22.67 -0.58
N HIS A 13 -5.97 -21.96 -1.52
CA HIS A 13 -4.55 -21.60 -1.53
C HIS A 13 -4.36 -20.09 -1.55
N ALA A 14 -3.19 -19.63 -1.15
CA ALA A 14 -2.85 -18.23 -1.19
C ALA A 14 -1.39 -17.97 -1.58
N LEU A 15 -1.18 -16.92 -2.39
CA LEU A 15 0.09 -16.29 -2.69
C LEU A 15 0.03 -14.85 -2.17
N LEU A 16 0.76 -14.56 -1.10
CA LEU A 16 0.69 -13.29 -0.38
C LEU A 16 2.04 -12.60 -0.45
N VAL A 17 2.13 -11.47 -1.13
CA VAL A 17 3.36 -10.71 -1.31
C VAL A 17 3.27 -9.38 -0.58
N GLY A 18 4.24 -9.10 0.29
CA GLY A 18 4.32 -7.85 1.03
C GLY A 18 5.74 -7.29 1.06
N ILE A 19 5.95 -6.19 0.35
CA ILE A 19 7.29 -5.60 0.13
C ILE A 19 7.34 -4.23 0.80
N GLU A 20 8.15 -4.13 1.86
CA GLU A 20 8.43 -2.86 2.54
C GLU A 20 9.82 -2.33 2.20
N GLN A 21 10.78 -3.25 1.99
CA GLN A 21 12.19 -2.93 1.79
C GLN A 21 12.55 -2.79 0.31
N TYR A 22 13.06 -1.62 -0.06
CA TYR A 22 13.60 -1.34 -1.40
C TYR A 22 14.99 -0.70 -1.27
N PRO A 23 16.09 -1.47 -1.44
CA PRO A 23 17.45 -1.00 -1.16
C PRO A 23 17.85 0.31 -1.85
N HIS A 24 17.45 0.52 -3.10
CA HIS A 24 17.82 1.70 -3.91
C HIS A 24 16.77 2.80 -3.97
N MET A 25 15.69 2.68 -3.19
CA MET A 25 14.59 3.64 -3.24
C MET A 25 14.63 4.68 -2.11
N GLY A 26 15.74 4.77 -1.35
CA GLY A 26 15.91 5.80 -0.32
C GLY A 26 14.77 5.83 0.70
N ASP A 27 14.06 6.94 0.77
CA ASP A 27 12.84 7.17 1.57
C ASP A 27 11.59 6.47 1.03
N GLY A 28 11.67 5.87 -0.16
CA GLY A 28 10.66 5.01 -0.77
C GLY A 28 10.51 3.65 -0.11
N GLN A 29 10.79 3.51 1.18
CA GLN A 29 10.38 2.33 1.94
C GLN A 29 8.87 2.35 2.13
N LEU A 30 8.25 1.18 2.21
CA LEU A 30 6.79 1.06 2.32
C LEU A 30 6.38 0.31 3.61
N PRO A 31 6.59 0.91 4.80
CA PRO A 31 6.24 0.27 6.06
C PRO A 31 4.75 -0.08 6.10
N GLY A 32 4.44 -1.34 6.39
CA GLY A 32 3.06 -1.83 6.51
C GLY A 32 2.67 -2.91 5.51
N ALA A 33 3.28 -2.92 4.32
CA ALA A 33 2.89 -3.85 3.27
C ALA A 33 3.05 -5.33 3.67
N ALA A 34 4.07 -5.66 4.46
CA ALA A 34 4.27 -7.01 4.99
C ALA A 34 3.25 -7.34 6.09
N ALA A 35 2.88 -6.36 6.93
CA ALA A 35 1.85 -6.54 7.94
C ALA A 35 0.46 -6.75 7.31
N ASP A 36 0.14 -6.07 6.20
CA ASP A 36 -1.10 -6.24 5.46
C ASP A 36 -1.20 -7.64 4.82
N ALA A 37 -0.11 -8.14 4.23
CA ALA A 37 -0.04 -9.53 3.75
C ALA A 37 -0.25 -10.56 4.88
N MET A 38 0.38 -10.33 6.03
CA MET A 38 0.19 -11.15 7.24
C MET A 38 -1.26 -11.09 7.75
N ARG A 39 -1.94 -9.94 7.61
CA ARG A 39 -3.34 -9.78 8.01
C ARG A 39 -4.26 -10.66 7.17
N LEU A 40 -4.03 -10.75 5.85
CA LEU A 40 -4.77 -11.68 5.00
C LEU A 40 -4.47 -13.14 5.34
N ALA A 41 -3.20 -13.48 5.61
CA ALA A 41 -2.82 -14.81 6.06
C ALA A 41 -3.58 -15.20 7.33
N ARG A 42 -3.68 -14.30 8.31
CA ARG A 42 -4.47 -14.48 9.53
C ARG A 42 -5.96 -14.71 9.22
N TRP A 43 -6.53 -13.90 8.32
CA TRP A 43 -7.94 -14.04 7.92
C TRP A 43 -8.22 -15.44 7.34
N LEU A 44 -7.34 -15.93 6.46
CA LEU A 44 -7.41 -17.28 5.89
C LEU A 44 -7.27 -18.37 6.95
N ARG A 45 -6.26 -18.27 7.82
CA ARG A 45 -6.00 -19.25 8.89
C ARG A 45 -7.15 -19.37 9.87
N ARG A 46 -7.81 -18.26 10.21
CA ARG A 46 -9.01 -18.26 11.07
C ARG A 46 -10.20 -19.00 10.45
N ARG A 47 -10.20 -19.20 9.13
CA ARG A 47 -11.22 -19.94 8.36
C ARG A 47 -10.78 -21.35 7.99
N GLY A 48 -9.73 -21.86 8.64
CA GLY A 48 -9.29 -23.24 8.52
C GLY A 48 -8.34 -23.54 7.37
N VAL A 49 -8.00 -22.56 6.51
CA VAL A 49 -7.08 -22.79 5.38
C VAL A 49 -5.74 -23.27 5.90
N PRO A 50 -5.19 -24.44 5.51
CA PRO A 50 -3.93 -24.95 6.02
C PRO A 50 -2.77 -23.97 5.86
N GLY A 51 -1.87 -23.90 6.85
CA GLY A 51 -0.69 -23.03 6.76
C GLY A 51 0.20 -23.36 5.57
N GLY A 52 0.31 -24.65 5.19
CA GLY A 52 1.02 -25.10 4.00
C GLY A 52 0.40 -24.67 2.67
N ASN A 53 -0.88 -24.26 2.67
CA ASN A 53 -1.55 -23.72 1.49
C ASN A 53 -1.32 -22.21 1.32
N ILE A 54 -0.65 -21.55 2.27
CA ILE A 54 -0.38 -20.11 2.25
C ILE A 54 1.11 -19.89 2.00
N ARG A 55 1.45 -19.41 0.80
CA ARG A 55 2.79 -18.95 0.46
C ARG A 55 2.90 -17.46 0.77
N LEU A 56 3.71 -17.11 1.76
CA LEU A 56 3.84 -15.75 2.28
C LEU A 56 5.24 -15.20 1.95
N LEU A 57 5.35 -14.47 0.85
CA LEU A 57 6.60 -13.89 0.35
C LEU A 57 6.77 -12.46 0.89
N LEU A 58 7.70 -12.24 1.81
CA LEU A 58 7.87 -10.94 2.47
C LEU A 58 9.26 -10.36 2.27
N ALA A 59 9.31 -9.04 2.05
CA ALA A 59 10.52 -8.23 2.13
C ALA A 59 10.31 -7.11 3.16
N PRO A 60 10.20 -7.46 4.45
CA PRO A 60 9.86 -6.49 5.49
C PRO A 60 11.06 -5.62 5.85
N LEU A 61 10.79 -4.44 6.43
CA LEU A 61 11.86 -3.63 7.00
C LEU A 61 12.55 -4.36 8.16
N PRO A 62 13.83 -4.08 8.44
CA PRO A 62 14.58 -4.75 9.52
C PRO A 62 13.87 -4.76 10.88
N GLY A 63 13.22 -3.64 11.24
CA GLY A 63 12.49 -3.53 12.51
C GLY A 63 11.16 -4.29 12.56
N SER A 64 10.60 -4.70 11.42
CA SER A 64 9.32 -5.40 11.33
C SER A 64 9.46 -6.93 11.56
N TRP A 65 10.68 -7.48 11.41
CA TRP A 65 10.93 -8.93 11.50
C TRP A 65 10.48 -9.61 12.80
N PRO A 66 10.80 -9.10 14.01
CA PRO A 66 10.45 -9.80 15.26
C PRO A 66 8.95 -10.01 15.45
N GLU A 67 8.15 -9.00 15.10
CA GLU A 67 6.70 -9.04 15.18
C GLU A 67 6.11 -9.98 14.13
N LEU A 68 6.58 -9.88 12.88
CA LEU A 68 6.12 -10.75 11.80
C LEU A 68 6.43 -12.22 12.05
N ASN A 69 7.63 -12.54 12.55
CA ASN A 69 8.03 -13.91 12.89
C ASN A 69 7.17 -14.50 14.02
N THR A 70 6.89 -13.70 15.06
CA THR A 70 5.99 -14.10 16.15
C THR A 70 4.60 -14.43 15.61
N ARG A 71 4.01 -13.54 14.79
CA ARG A 71 2.69 -13.76 14.18
C ARG A 71 2.66 -14.96 13.24
N ALA A 72 3.66 -15.12 12.39
CA ALA A 72 3.76 -16.26 11.48
C ALA A 72 3.75 -17.59 12.23
N LYS A 73 4.53 -17.67 13.33
CA LYS A 73 4.58 -18.84 14.22
C LYS A 73 3.22 -19.11 14.88
N GLU A 74 2.57 -18.09 15.42
CA GLU A 74 1.23 -18.21 16.03
C GLU A 74 0.17 -18.70 15.02
N LEU A 75 0.29 -18.28 13.77
CA LEU A 75 -0.59 -18.69 12.69
C LEU A 75 -0.24 -20.08 12.12
N GLY A 76 0.96 -20.60 12.39
CA GLY A 76 1.47 -21.81 11.76
C GLY A 76 1.71 -21.63 10.25
N VAL A 77 2.16 -20.45 9.83
CA VAL A 77 2.49 -20.11 8.44
C VAL A 77 3.99 -19.81 8.36
N ALA A 78 4.66 -20.28 7.31
CA ALA A 78 6.07 -19.95 7.07
C ALA A 78 6.18 -18.62 6.30
N ILE A 79 7.10 -17.76 6.72
CA ILE A 79 7.51 -16.59 5.93
C ILE A 79 8.64 -17.04 5.00
N ASP A 80 8.47 -16.79 3.71
CA ASP A 80 9.52 -16.88 2.72
C ASP A 80 10.12 -15.48 2.51
N PRO A 81 11.32 -15.18 3.06
CA PRO A 81 12.00 -13.92 2.78
C PRO A 81 12.31 -13.82 1.28
N VAL A 82 12.05 -12.65 0.70
CA VAL A 82 12.44 -12.31 -0.68
C VAL A 82 13.21 -11.01 -0.71
N THR A 83 14.33 -10.99 -1.43
CA THR A 83 15.22 -9.82 -1.56
C THR A 83 15.57 -9.48 -3.02
N SER A 84 14.97 -10.20 -3.97
CA SER A 84 15.07 -9.93 -5.41
C SER A 84 13.77 -10.30 -6.13
N ARG A 85 13.52 -9.67 -7.29
CA ARG A 85 12.48 -10.11 -8.23
C ARG A 85 12.66 -11.58 -8.61
N ASP A 86 13.90 -12.00 -8.87
CA ASP A 86 14.18 -13.34 -9.37
C ASP A 86 13.89 -14.40 -8.30
N GLN A 87 14.13 -14.11 -7.02
CA GLN A 87 13.67 -14.97 -5.92
C GLN A 87 12.14 -15.08 -5.88
N ILE A 88 11.39 -13.98 -6.11
CA ILE A 88 9.93 -14.06 -6.21
C ILE A 88 9.54 -15.01 -7.36
N ILE A 89 10.15 -14.86 -8.54
CA ILE A 89 9.89 -15.72 -9.71
C ILE A 89 10.23 -17.19 -9.39
N ASP A 90 11.37 -17.47 -8.78
CA ASP A 90 11.79 -18.83 -8.42
C ASP A 90 10.79 -19.50 -7.46
N ARG A 91 10.30 -18.73 -6.48
CA ARG A 91 9.27 -19.18 -5.55
C ARG A 91 7.92 -19.37 -6.24
N LEU A 92 7.62 -18.67 -7.33
CA LEU A 92 6.43 -18.92 -8.15
C LEU A 92 6.59 -20.14 -9.07
N ALA A 93 7.80 -20.38 -9.58
CA ALA A 93 8.12 -21.44 -10.54
C ALA A 93 8.35 -22.82 -9.91
N SER A 94 8.76 -22.87 -8.64
CA SER A 94 9.05 -24.12 -7.93
C SER A 94 8.08 -24.39 -6.78
N PRO A 95 6.76 -24.52 -7.02
CA PRO A 95 5.85 -24.88 -5.95
C PRO A 95 6.13 -26.32 -5.48
N PRO A 96 6.10 -26.61 -4.16
CA PRO A 96 6.30 -27.98 -3.64
C PRO A 96 5.30 -28.98 -4.21
N SER A 97 4.08 -28.50 -4.44
CA SER A 97 3.01 -29.14 -5.19
C SER A 97 2.23 -28.06 -5.92
N VAL A 98 1.72 -28.38 -7.12
CA VAL A 98 0.84 -27.47 -7.86
C VAL A 98 -0.45 -27.30 -7.04
N PRO A 99 -0.79 -26.08 -6.59
CA PRO A 99 -2.05 -25.80 -5.91
C PRO A 99 -3.22 -26.30 -6.77
N ASP A 100 -4.12 -27.09 -6.20
CA ASP A 100 -5.27 -27.66 -6.92
C ASP A 100 -6.49 -27.56 -6.02
N GLY A 101 -7.48 -26.78 -6.43
CA GLY A 101 -8.54 -26.42 -5.50
C GLY A 101 -9.60 -25.48 -6.03
N ASP A 102 -10.36 -24.93 -5.10
CA ASP A 102 -11.52 -24.11 -5.42
C ASP A 102 -11.13 -22.65 -5.63
N VAL A 103 -10.24 -22.09 -4.79
CA VAL A 103 -9.85 -20.67 -4.85
C VAL A 103 -8.35 -20.50 -4.60
N LEU A 104 -7.70 -19.65 -5.43
CA LEU A 104 -6.40 -19.07 -5.14
C LEU A 104 -6.57 -17.57 -4.81
N TYR A 105 -6.24 -17.18 -3.58
CA TYR A 105 -6.10 -15.77 -3.21
C TYR A 105 -4.70 -15.28 -3.57
N VAL A 106 -4.62 -14.14 -4.25
CA VAL A 106 -3.37 -13.46 -4.57
C VAL A 106 -3.41 -12.08 -3.96
N TYR A 107 -2.44 -11.75 -3.12
CA TYR A 107 -2.28 -10.42 -2.57
C TYR A 107 -0.93 -9.85 -2.94
N TRP A 108 -0.91 -8.58 -3.30
CA TRP A 108 0.31 -7.83 -3.54
C TRP A 108 0.24 -6.46 -2.87
N GLY A 109 1.04 -6.25 -1.84
CA GLY A 109 1.30 -4.95 -1.23
C GLY A 109 2.72 -4.49 -1.55
N GLY A 110 2.86 -3.32 -2.17
CA GLY A 110 4.17 -2.80 -2.58
C GLY A 110 4.06 -1.57 -3.47
N HIS A 111 5.20 -1.11 -4.00
CA HIS A 111 5.21 -0.08 -5.02
C HIS A 111 4.69 -0.59 -6.37
N GLY A 112 4.04 0.30 -7.10
CA GLY A 112 3.60 0.05 -8.47
C GLY A 112 3.66 1.30 -9.33
N VAL A 113 3.78 1.12 -10.63
CA VAL A 113 3.78 2.19 -11.63
C VAL A 113 3.04 1.76 -12.89
N LEU A 114 2.62 2.73 -13.70
CA LEU A 114 2.15 2.51 -15.07
C LEU A 114 3.26 2.82 -16.07
N ASP A 115 3.57 1.85 -16.91
CA ASP A 115 4.39 2.04 -18.11
C ASP A 115 3.51 2.23 -19.36
N ARG A 116 4.13 2.33 -20.54
CA ARG A 116 3.47 2.46 -21.84
C ARG A 116 2.38 1.42 -22.04
N GLY A 117 1.26 1.86 -22.63
CA GLY A 117 0.10 1.00 -22.88
C GLY A 117 -0.63 0.60 -21.60
N ASP A 118 -0.54 1.44 -20.56
CA ASP A 118 -1.18 1.23 -19.26
C ASP A 118 -0.78 -0.10 -18.58
N ARG A 119 0.43 -0.57 -18.86
CA ARG A 119 1.02 -1.76 -18.22
C ARG A 119 1.26 -1.47 -16.74
N ARG A 120 0.60 -2.23 -15.87
CA ARG A 120 0.74 -2.17 -14.41
C ARG A 120 1.95 -2.99 -13.98
N LEU A 121 3.02 -2.28 -13.62
CA LEU A 121 4.26 -2.88 -13.16
C LEU A 121 4.31 -2.86 -11.63
N LEU A 122 4.53 -4.03 -11.04
CA LEU A 122 4.69 -4.26 -9.62
C LEU A 122 6.19 -4.26 -9.30
N LEU A 123 6.66 -3.29 -8.51
CA LEU A 123 8.09 -3.18 -8.21
C LEU A 123 8.52 -4.21 -7.16
N CYS A 124 9.66 -4.84 -7.41
CA CYS A 124 10.23 -5.88 -6.57
C CYS A 124 11.33 -5.34 -5.64
N PRO A 125 11.61 -6.02 -4.52
CA PRO A 125 12.72 -5.66 -3.66
C PRO A 125 13.98 -6.07 -4.39
N ASP A 126 14.76 -5.14 -4.94
CA ASP A 126 16.00 -5.50 -5.63
C ASP A 126 17.13 -4.56 -5.19
N ASP A 127 18.30 -5.15 -4.99
CA ASP A 127 19.54 -4.44 -4.69
C ASP A 127 20.26 -3.94 -5.95
N SER A 128 19.56 -3.90 -7.10
CA SER A 128 20.07 -3.20 -8.28
C SER A 128 19.60 -1.76 -8.30
N ALA A 129 20.46 -0.85 -8.77
CA ALA A 129 20.08 0.53 -9.08
C ALA A 129 18.94 0.61 -10.11
N GLU A 130 18.72 -0.47 -10.87
CA GLU A 130 17.60 -0.61 -11.79
C GLU A 130 16.35 -1.06 -11.02
N ARG A 131 15.23 -0.33 -11.21
CA ARG A 131 13.94 -0.74 -10.67
C ARG A 131 13.49 -2.01 -11.38
N ARG A 132 13.53 -3.16 -10.71
CA ARG A 132 13.05 -4.43 -11.26
C ARG A 132 11.56 -4.59 -10.95
N SER A 133 10.84 -5.23 -11.86
CA SER A 133 9.38 -5.36 -11.74
C SER A 133 8.83 -6.61 -12.41
N LEU A 134 7.61 -6.95 -12.02
CA LEU A 134 6.73 -7.89 -12.70
C LEU A 134 5.57 -7.13 -13.34
N ASP A 135 5.10 -7.58 -14.49
CA ASP A 135 3.84 -7.11 -15.05
C ASP A 135 2.67 -7.87 -14.38
N LEU A 136 1.68 -7.14 -13.88
CA LEU A 136 0.51 -7.72 -13.21
C LEU A 136 -0.30 -8.65 -14.13
N MET A 137 -0.43 -8.30 -15.41
CA MET A 137 -1.19 -9.07 -16.38
C MET A 137 -0.43 -10.31 -16.83
N ASP A 138 0.90 -10.23 -16.92
CA ASP A 138 1.74 -11.41 -17.12
C ASP A 138 1.69 -12.35 -15.90
N LEU A 139 1.70 -11.82 -14.67
CA LEU A 139 1.54 -12.61 -13.45
C LEU A 139 0.19 -13.32 -13.41
N ARG A 140 -0.88 -12.58 -13.71
CA ARG A 140 -2.23 -13.13 -13.85
C ARG A 140 -2.25 -14.28 -14.85
N ASP A 141 -1.68 -14.07 -16.03
CA ASP A 141 -1.66 -15.07 -17.11
C ASP A 141 -0.84 -16.30 -16.71
N TYR A 142 0.31 -16.08 -16.08
CA TYR A 142 1.18 -17.13 -15.56
C TYR A 142 0.44 -18.04 -14.56
N LEU A 143 -0.37 -17.46 -13.68
CA LEU A 143 -1.16 -18.22 -12.69
C LEU A 143 -2.33 -19.01 -13.31
N THR A 144 -2.68 -18.80 -14.58
CA THR A 144 -3.69 -19.65 -15.27
C THR A 144 -3.11 -20.97 -15.78
N ARG A 145 -1.79 -21.16 -15.69
CA ARG A 145 -1.15 -22.37 -16.21
C ARG A 145 -1.42 -23.57 -15.30
N PRO A 146 -1.81 -24.73 -15.86
CA PRO A 146 -2.18 -25.91 -15.07
C PRO A 146 -0.99 -26.60 -14.36
N ASP A 147 0.24 -26.25 -14.73
CA ASP A 147 1.47 -26.66 -14.04
C ASP A 147 1.90 -25.66 -12.94
N VAL A 148 1.25 -24.50 -12.85
CA VAL A 148 1.49 -23.48 -11.83
C VAL A 148 0.39 -23.47 -10.78
N ALA A 149 -0.87 -23.48 -11.21
CA ALA A 149 -2.03 -23.59 -10.34
C ALA A 149 -3.23 -24.18 -11.10
N ARG A 150 -3.99 -25.04 -10.41
CA ARG A 150 -5.23 -25.67 -10.87
C ARG A 150 -6.41 -25.25 -10.00
N CYS A 151 -6.46 -23.97 -9.65
CA CYS A 151 -7.58 -23.41 -8.90
C CYS A 151 -8.68 -22.95 -9.85
N ARG A 152 -9.93 -23.28 -9.50
CA ARG A 152 -11.12 -22.96 -10.29
C ARG A 152 -11.37 -21.45 -10.42
N ARG A 153 -11.08 -20.71 -9.36
CA ARG A 153 -11.22 -19.25 -9.25
C ARG A 153 -9.94 -18.64 -8.69
N GLN A 154 -9.63 -17.42 -9.09
CA GLN A 154 -8.51 -16.66 -8.53
C GLN A 154 -8.96 -15.24 -8.17
N VAL A 155 -8.57 -14.78 -6.99
CA VAL A 155 -8.96 -13.47 -6.45
C VAL A 155 -7.70 -12.67 -6.15
N PHE A 156 -7.47 -11.61 -6.91
CA PHE A 156 -6.32 -10.72 -6.75
C PHE A 156 -6.74 -9.46 -5.99
N LEU A 157 -5.98 -9.13 -4.95
CA LEU A 157 -6.10 -7.92 -4.16
C LEU A 157 -4.76 -7.19 -4.24
N VAL A 158 -4.71 -6.05 -4.94
CA VAL A 158 -3.45 -5.37 -5.26
C VAL A 158 -3.43 -3.98 -4.66
N ASP A 159 -2.64 -3.80 -3.61
CA ASP A 159 -2.34 -2.51 -2.99
C ASP A 159 -1.03 -1.95 -3.53
N ALA A 160 -1.12 -1.33 -4.69
CA ALA A 160 0.01 -0.68 -5.36
C ALA A 160 -0.46 0.56 -6.13
N CYS A 161 0.43 1.55 -6.23
CA CYS A 161 0.21 2.74 -7.04
C CYS A 161 0.05 2.38 -8.52
N ALA A 162 -0.63 3.26 -9.26
CA ALA A 162 -0.78 3.20 -10.71
C ALA A 162 -0.37 4.54 -11.34
N THR A 163 0.66 5.18 -10.78
CA THR A 163 1.19 6.45 -11.28
C THR A 163 2.06 6.21 -12.51
N PHE A 164 1.96 7.09 -13.50
CA PHE A 164 2.79 7.01 -14.70
C PHE A 164 4.28 7.15 -14.36
N VAL A 165 5.10 6.32 -14.99
CA VAL A 165 6.56 6.55 -15.02
C VAL A 165 6.81 7.94 -15.63
N ARG A 166 7.54 8.80 -14.91
CA ARG A 166 7.75 10.19 -15.32
C ARG A 166 8.57 10.27 -16.61
N ALA A 167 8.36 11.32 -17.38
CA ALA A 167 9.21 11.59 -18.54
C ALA A 167 10.66 11.81 -18.08
N GLY A 168 11.61 11.10 -18.68
CA GLY A 168 13.02 11.16 -18.31
C GLY A 168 13.46 10.14 -17.24
N ASP A 169 12.53 9.52 -16.53
CA ASP A 169 12.85 8.43 -15.61
C ASP A 169 13.27 7.18 -16.39
N ARG A 170 14.27 6.47 -15.86
CA ARG A 170 14.56 5.11 -16.33
C ARG A 170 13.36 4.21 -16.00
N ARG A 171 12.85 3.54 -17.03
CA ARG A 171 11.75 2.57 -16.91
C ARG A 171 12.17 1.39 -16.05
N PRO A 172 11.23 0.81 -15.27
CA PRO A 172 11.50 -0.44 -14.61
C PRO A 172 11.86 -1.54 -15.62
N ASP A 173 12.82 -2.38 -15.26
CA ASP A 173 13.12 -3.59 -16.00
C ASP A 173 12.10 -4.67 -15.65
N VAL A 174 11.40 -5.17 -16.65
CA VAL A 174 10.28 -6.10 -16.50
C VAL A 174 10.77 -7.50 -16.81
N ALA A 175 10.66 -8.43 -15.85
CA ALA A 175 10.95 -9.83 -16.15
C ALA A 175 9.82 -10.45 -16.96
N ALA A 176 10.20 -11.32 -17.89
CA ALA A 176 9.27 -12.29 -18.45
C ALA A 176 9.03 -13.40 -17.43
N LEU A 177 7.75 -13.70 -17.18
CA LEU A 177 7.39 -14.96 -16.53
C LEU A 177 7.45 -16.09 -17.56
N PRO A 178 7.80 -17.32 -17.16
CA PRO A 178 7.86 -18.44 -18.09
C PRO A 178 6.54 -18.58 -18.87
N ALA A 179 6.63 -18.73 -20.19
CA ALA A 179 5.47 -18.97 -21.03
C ALA A 179 4.94 -20.40 -20.86
N GLY A 180 3.66 -20.61 -21.13
CA GLY A 180 3.02 -21.92 -21.02
C GLY A 180 1.56 -21.93 -21.50
N GLY A 181 0.96 -23.12 -21.56
CA GLY A 181 -0.45 -23.28 -21.89
C GLY A 181 -1.36 -22.70 -20.81
N ARG A 182 -2.51 -22.14 -21.20
CA ARG A 182 -3.48 -21.52 -20.28
C ARG A 182 -4.67 -22.44 -20.04
N ALA A 183 -5.17 -22.46 -18.81
CA ALA A 183 -6.46 -23.05 -18.48
C ALA A 183 -7.56 -21.96 -18.41
N ALA A 184 -8.81 -22.36 -18.67
CA ALA A 184 -9.95 -21.47 -18.48
C ALA A 184 -10.25 -21.31 -16.98
N VAL A 185 -9.81 -20.19 -16.40
CA VAL A 185 -9.93 -19.88 -14.97
C VAL A 185 -10.71 -18.58 -14.81
N GLU A 186 -11.63 -18.52 -13.83
CA GLU A 186 -12.27 -17.26 -13.46
C GLU A 186 -11.30 -16.44 -12.62
N GLN A 187 -11.02 -15.20 -13.02
CA GLN A 187 -10.13 -14.32 -12.29
C GLN A 187 -10.82 -13.00 -11.96
N PHE A 188 -10.79 -12.62 -10.69
CA PHE A 188 -11.25 -11.33 -10.20
C PHE A 188 -10.04 -10.54 -9.71
N LEU A 189 -9.94 -9.27 -10.08
CA LEU A 189 -8.89 -8.37 -9.63
C LEU A 189 -9.52 -7.12 -9.03
N LEU A 190 -9.09 -6.76 -7.82
CA LEU A 190 -9.40 -5.49 -7.18
C LEU A 190 -8.10 -4.74 -6.89
N LEU A 191 -7.96 -3.57 -7.53
CA LEU A 191 -6.76 -2.75 -7.54
C LEU A 191 -6.99 -1.48 -6.74
N ALA A 192 -6.02 -1.07 -5.91
CA ALA A 192 -6.15 0.10 -5.04
C ALA A 192 -6.33 1.44 -5.78
N ALA A 193 -5.75 1.57 -6.99
CA ALA A 193 -5.67 2.83 -7.71
C ALA A 193 -6.02 2.71 -9.21
N ALA A 194 -6.78 3.68 -9.70
CA ALA A 194 -7.04 3.88 -11.12
C ALA A 194 -5.81 4.44 -11.84
N ALA A 195 -5.82 4.38 -13.17
CA ALA A 195 -4.68 4.84 -13.95
C ALA A 195 -4.32 6.30 -13.64
N GLY A 196 -3.03 6.53 -13.42
CA GLY A 196 -2.48 7.84 -13.04
C GLY A 196 -2.59 8.18 -11.55
N GLN A 197 -3.16 7.32 -10.71
CA GLN A 197 -3.35 7.60 -9.29
C GLN A 197 -2.33 6.89 -8.41
N ALA A 198 -2.01 7.50 -7.28
CA ALA A 198 -1.25 6.87 -6.21
C ALA A 198 -2.20 6.12 -5.27
N ALA A 199 -1.75 4.97 -4.76
CA ALA A 199 -2.37 4.33 -3.61
C ALA A 199 -1.92 5.06 -2.33
N THR A 200 -2.84 5.26 -1.41
CA THR A 200 -2.68 6.04 -0.19
C THR A 200 -2.19 5.15 0.92
N GLN A 201 -1.07 5.53 1.53
CA GLN A 201 -0.57 4.93 2.77
C GLN A 201 -1.06 5.70 3.99
N ARG A 202 -1.42 4.98 5.05
CA ARG A 202 -1.75 5.54 6.36
C ARG A 202 -0.49 5.51 7.21
N GLY A 203 0.36 6.53 7.04
CA GLY A 203 1.73 6.55 7.58
C GLY A 203 1.84 6.31 9.09
N ALA A 204 0.91 6.85 9.90
CA ALA A 204 0.91 6.64 11.34
C ALA A 204 0.54 5.19 11.73
N GLN A 205 -0.32 4.55 10.95
CA GLN A 205 -0.81 3.20 11.17
C GLN A 205 0.04 2.13 10.47
N ARG A 206 0.96 2.54 9.57
CA ARG A 206 1.81 1.66 8.76
C ARG A 206 0.97 0.59 8.05
N THR A 207 0.01 1.02 7.22
CA THR A 207 -0.88 0.15 6.45
C THR A 207 -1.46 0.90 5.24
N GLY A 208 -1.71 0.18 4.15
CA GLY A 208 -2.38 0.75 2.99
C GLY A 208 -3.84 1.08 3.30
N ALA A 209 -4.32 2.24 2.86
CA ALA A 209 -5.73 2.61 3.06
C ALA A 209 -6.67 1.60 2.36
N PHE A 210 -6.25 1.10 1.19
CA PHE A 210 -6.98 0.08 0.45
C PHE A 210 -6.97 -1.25 1.21
N SER A 211 -5.78 -1.73 1.60
CA SER A 211 -5.65 -2.97 2.38
C SER A 211 -6.45 -2.92 3.67
N THR A 212 -6.43 -1.80 4.39
CA THR A 212 -7.27 -1.61 5.57
C THR A 212 -8.75 -1.81 5.25
N ALA A 213 -9.29 -1.09 4.26
CA ALA A 213 -10.71 -1.20 3.89
C ALA A 213 -11.11 -2.62 3.46
N VAL A 214 -10.27 -3.29 2.67
CA VAL A 214 -10.51 -4.67 2.24
C VAL A 214 -10.49 -5.63 3.44
N MET A 215 -9.47 -5.54 4.29
CA MET A 215 -9.29 -6.48 5.40
C MET A 215 -10.32 -6.25 6.52
N ASP A 216 -10.68 -5.00 6.81
CA ASP A 216 -11.75 -4.66 7.74
C ASP A 216 -13.07 -5.30 7.27
N TRP A 217 -13.41 -5.10 6.00
CA TRP A 217 -14.62 -5.70 5.42
C TRP A 217 -14.58 -7.24 5.45
N LEU A 218 -13.46 -7.85 5.06
CA LEU A 218 -13.31 -9.31 5.07
C LEU A 218 -13.45 -9.89 6.47
N GLU A 219 -12.88 -9.24 7.48
CA GLU A 219 -12.93 -9.69 8.88
C GLU A 219 -14.34 -9.57 9.47
N GLU A 220 -15.09 -8.53 9.11
CA GLU A 220 -16.42 -8.25 9.63
C GLU A 220 -17.55 -8.96 8.86
N HIS A 221 -17.47 -9.03 7.53
CA HIS A 221 -18.58 -9.40 6.65
C HIS A 221 -18.40 -10.71 5.90
N SER A 222 -17.19 -11.28 5.87
CA SER A 222 -16.91 -12.55 5.17
C SER A 222 -16.61 -13.66 6.19
N PRO A 223 -17.62 -14.23 6.88
CA PRO A 223 -17.39 -15.25 7.91
C PRO A 223 -16.84 -16.56 7.35
N GLY A 224 -17.02 -16.82 6.04
CA GLY A 224 -16.53 -17.99 5.32
C GLY A 224 -15.44 -17.66 4.29
N LEU A 225 -15.12 -18.63 3.43
CA LEU A 225 -14.17 -18.48 2.32
C LEU A 225 -14.85 -18.11 0.98
N ASP A 226 -16.18 -18.22 0.92
CA ASP A 226 -16.99 -17.76 -0.21
C ASP A 226 -17.27 -16.27 -0.07
N THR A 227 -16.28 -15.47 -0.46
CA THR A 227 -16.37 -14.02 -0.32
C THR A 227 -17.33 -13.44 -1.36
N ASP A 228 -18.34 -12.68 -0.92
CA ASP A 228 -19.16 -11.84 -1.80
C ASP A 228 -18.30 -10.68 -2.36
N LEU A 229 -17.71 -10.92 -3.52
CA LEU A 229 -16.81 -9.98 -4.17
C LEU A 229 -17.54 -8.72 -4.66
N ASP A 230 -18.84 -8.81 -4.98
CA ASP A 230 -19.61 -7.64 -5.41
C ASP A 230 -19.88 -6.71 -4.22
N ALA A 231 -20.24 -7.28 -3.06
CA ALA A 231 -20.40 -6.52 -1.81
C ALA A 231 -19.06 -5.91 -1.35
N LEU A 232 -17.95 -6.65 -1.46
CA LEU A 232 -16.61 -6.12 -1.19
C LEU A 232 -16.29 -4.91 -2.10
N VAL A 233 -16.54 -5.01 -3.41
CA VAL A 233 -16.32 -3.90 -4.35
C VAL A 233 -17.18 -2.70 -3.99
N ALA A 234 -18.46 -2.92 -3.68
CA ALA A 234 -19.37 -1.86 -3.30
C ALA A 234 -18.88 -1.12 -2.04
N HIS A 235 -18.51 -1.86 -0.99
CA HIS A 235 -17.97 -1.32 0.24
C HIS A 235 -16.67 -0.53 0.00
N VAL A 236 -15.71 -1.11 -0.72
CA VAL A 236 -14.44 -0.45 -1.02
C VAL A 236 -14.67 0.82 -1.84
N LYS A 237 -15.56 0.80 -2.84
CA LYS A 237 -15.90 2.01 -3.60
C LYS A 237 -16.59 3.06 -2.74
N GLU A 238 -17.51 2.68 -1.87
CA GLU A 238 -18.17 3.59 -0.93
C GLU A 238 -17.14 4.28 -0.02
N HIS A 239 -16.25 3.48 0.58
CA HIS A 239 -15.15 3.97 1.41
C HIS A 239 -14.33 5.05 0.69
N PHE A 240 -13.94 4.82 -0.57
CA PHE A 240 -13.11 5.77 -1.33
C PHE A 240 -13.87 6.87 -2.08
N THR A 241 -15.21 6.78 -2.20
CA THR A 241 -16.02 7.86 -2.77
C THR A 241 -16.38 8.93 -1.73
N GLY A 242 -16.42 8.56 -0.44
CA GLY A 242 -16.57 9.49 0.68
C GLY A 242 -15.33 10.34 0.98
N HIS A 243 -14.13 9.88 0.58
CA HIS A 243 -12.86 10.57 0.77
C HIS A 243 -12.53 11.54 -0.39
N ARG A 244 -13.35 12.58 -0.54
CA ARG A 244 -13.05 13.73 -1.42
C ARG A 244 -12.36 14.84 -0.62
N LEU A 245 -11.20 15.27 -1.10
CA LEU A 245 -10.53 16.48 -0.62
C LEU A 245 -10.88 17.62 -1.59
N GLY A 246 -11.94 18.39 -1.29
CA GLY A 246 -12.51 19.34 -2.24
C GLY A 246 -13.05 18.62 -3.48
N ASN A 247 -12.55 18.97 -4.67
CA ASN A 247 -12.93 18.34 -5.95
C ASN A 247 -12.00 17.18 -6.38
N ARG A 248 -11.00 16.79 -5.58
CA ARG A 248 -10.04 15.73 -5.95
C ARG A 248 -10.30 14.44 -5.17
N GLN A 249 -10.50 13.35 -5.92
CA GLN A 249 -10.49 11.98 -5.40
C GLN A 249 -9.03 11.49 -5.36
N LEU A 250 -8.54 11.14 -4.17
CA LEU A 250 -7.11 10.80 -3.97
C LEU A 250 -6.72 9.43 -4.54
N GLN A 251 -7.62 8.46 -4.43
CA GLN A 251 -7.53 7.17 -5.10
C GLN A 251 -8.91 6.61 -5.43
N THR A 252 -8.99 5.80 -6.48
CA THR A 252 -10.20 5.16 -6.97
C THR A 252 -9.91 3.68 -7.20
N PRO A 253 -10.46 2.78 -6.35
CA PRO A 253 -10.30 1.36 -6.57
C PRO A 253 -10.91 0.90 -7.89
N VAL A 254 -10.20 0.04 -8.61
CA VAL A 254 -10.61 -0.50 -9.92
C VAL A 254 -10.81 -2.00 -9.82
N THR A 255 -11.86 -2.49 -10.48
CA THR A 255 -12.18 -3.92 -10.54
C THR A 255 -12.04 -4.41 -11.98
N LEU A 256 -11.38 -5.54 -12.19
CA LEU A 256 -11.40 -6.31 -13.44
C LEU A 256 -11.96 -7.70 -13.15
N VAL A 257 -12.89 -8.18 -13.98
CA VAL A 257 -13.46 -9.53 -13.88
C VAL A 257 -13.25 -10.25 -15.20
N ILE A 258 -12.68 -11.45 -15.15
CA ILE A 258 -12.38 -12.29 -16.31
C ILE A 258 -13.10 -13.61 -16.10
N LYS A 259 -14.08 -13.89 -16.96
CA LYS A 259 -14.90 -15.10 -16.90
C LYS A 259 -14.27 -16.25 -17.70
N ARG A 260 -14.64 -17.49 -17.36
CA ARG A 260 -14.26 -18.67 -18.15
C ARG A 260 -14.85 -18.58 -19.55
N LEU A 261 -14.04 -18.85 -20.57
CA LEU A 261 -14.50 -19.00 -21.94
C LEU A 261 -15.44 -20.22 -22.04
N GLY A 262 -16.74 -19.95 -22.11
CA GLY A 262 -17.81 -20.93 -22.23
C GLY A 262 -18.98 -20.50 -23.14
N GLY A 263 -18.83 -19.41 -23.89
CA GLY A 263 -19.82 -18.96 -24.89
C GLY A 263 -20.39 -17.56 -24.69
N ASP A 264 -20.09 -16.87 -23.57
CA ASP A 264 -20.42 -15.46 -23.39
C ASP A 264 -19.11 -14.66 -23.22
N ASP A 265 -19.02 -13.55 -23.95
CA ASP A 265 -17.82 -12.77 -24.24
C ASP A 265 -16.90 -12.45 -23.04
N VAL A 266 -15.61 -12.24 -23.36
CA VAL A 266 -14.65 -11.62 -22.44
C VAL A 266 -15.07 -10.16 -22.23
N GLU A 267 -15.89 -9.91 -21.22
CA GLU A 267 -16.33 -8.57 -20.85
C GLU A 267 -15.34 -7.95 -19.85
N ILE A 268 -14.32 -7.25 -20.35
CA ILE A 268 -13.44 -6.41 -19.53
C ILE A 268 -14.24 -5.16 -19.14
N TRP A 269 -14.90 -5.20 -17.98
CA TRP A 269 -15.50 -4.00 -17.41
C TRP A 269 -14.45 -3.19 -16.65
N GLU A 270 -13.93 -2.13 -17.26
CA GLU A 270 -13.68 -0.93 -16.46
C GLU A 270 -15.06 -0.33 -16.17
N ARG A 271 -15.50 -0.29 -14.91
CA ARG A 271 -16.68 0.50 -14.53
C ARG A 271 -16.23 1.91 -14.18
N PRO A 272 -16.26 2.90 -15.10
CA PRO A 272 -16.37 4.29 -14.68
C PRO A 272 -17.75 4.43 -14.03
N GLY A 273 -17.78 4.75 -12.73
CA GLY A 273 -19.03 5.08 -12.07
C GLY A 273 -19.62 6.31 -12.75
N ALA A 274 -20.76 6.16 -13.44
CA ALA A 274 -21.50 7.31 -13.92
C ALA A 274 -22.00 8.10 -12.69
N PRO A 275 -21.64 9.38 -12.51
CA PRO A 275 -22.42 10.22 -11.64
C PRO A 275 -23.78 10.39 -12.33
N GLY A 276 -24.85 10.03 -11.64
CA GLY A 276 -26.21 10.30 -12.06
C GLY A 276 -26.42 11.81 -12.22
N VAL A 277 -26.12 12.33 -13.41
CA VAL A 277 -26.65 13.62 -13.84
C VAL A 277 -28.13 13.39 -14.02
N LYS A 278 -28.93 13.93 -13.09
CA LYS A 278 -30.37 14.09 -13.30
C LYS A 278 -30.54 14.75 -14.66
N ARG A 279 -31.05 14.00 -15.62
CA ARG A 279 -31.41 14.48 -16.94
C ARG A 279 -32.39 15.63 -16.70
N ALA A 280 -31.93 16.87 -16.88
CA ALA A 280 -32.79 18.04 -16.82
C ALA A 280 -33.93 17.79 -17.81
N LYS A 281 -35.17 17.83 -17.32
CA LYS A 281 -36.36 17.80 -18.17
C LYS A 281 -36.22 18.97 -19.15
N ARG A 282 -35.92 18.68 -20.41
CA ARG A 282 -36.04 19.65 -21.50
C ARG A 282 -37.52 20.03 -21.58
N ALA A 283 -37.80 21.31 -21.38
CA ALA A 283 -39.08 21.91 -21.77
C ALA A 283 -39.27 21.76 -23.29
N PRO A 284 -40.49 21.52 -23.78
CA PRO A 284 -40.77 21.53 -25.21
C PRO A 284 -40.98 22.97 -25.71
N ALA A 285 -40.87 23.11 -27.04
CA ALA A 285 -40.94 24.32 -27.87
C ALA A 285 -39.57 24.99 -28.11
N ASP A 286 -39.18 25.33 -29.34
CA ASP A 286 -40.02 25.88 -30.40
C ASP A 286 -39.53 25.48 -31.81
N ARG A 287 -40.46 25.27 -32.73
CA ARG A 287 -40.22 24.99 -34.15
C ARG A 287 -40.40 26.29 -34.94
N SER A 288 -39.31 26.93 -35.28
CA SER A 288 -39.16 27.80 -36.45
C SER A 288 -37.72 27.59 -36.93
N GLY A 289 -37.47 27.06 -38.12
CA GLY A 289 -37.69 27.71 -39.40
C GLY A 289 -36.36 28.33 -39.83
N GLY A 290 -35.61 27.66 -40.72
CA GLY A 290 -34.36 28.22 -41.23
C GLY A 290 -33.48 27.20 -41.95
N ALA A 291 -33.64 27.12 -43.27
CA ALA A 291 -32.75 26.40 -44.18
C ALA A 291 -31.33 26.99 -44.16
N GLY A 292 -30.33 26.13 -44.28
CA GLY A 292 -28.93 26.54 -44.35
C GLY A 292 -28.03 25.36 -44.72
N VAL A 293 -27.87 25.17 -46.03
CA VAL A 293 -26.91 24.28 -46.69
C VAL A 293 -25.48 24.59 -46.24
N TRP A 294 -24.70 23.60 -45.80
CA TRP A 294 -23.25 23.57 -46.00
C TRP A 294 -22.78 22.13 -46.16
N ALA A 295 -22.28 21.84 -47.36
CA ALA A 295 -21.61 20.62 -47.75
C ALA A 295 -20.12 20.71 -47.42
N GLY A 296 -19.50 19.54 -47.18
CA GLY A 296 -18.11 19.32 -47.53
C GLY A 296 -17.15 19.06 -46.36
N GLY A 297 -16.52 17.87 -46.40
CA GLY A 297 -15.16 17.68 -45.87
C GLY A 297 -14.98 16.42 -45.03
N GLY A 298 -14.25 15.44 -45.55
CA GLY A 298 -13.41 14.60 -44.67
C GLY A 298 -13.45 13.08 -44.81
N VAL A 299 -13.61 12.50 -46.00
CA VAL A 299 -13.18 11.11 -46.27
C VAL A 299 -11.74 11.14 -46.79
N LEU A 300 -10.75 11.18 -45.90
CA LEU A 300 -9.34 11.05 -46.27
C LEU A 300 -8.47 10.68 -45.05
N ALA A 301 -8.68 9.49 -44.49
CA ALA A 301 -7.82 8.96 -43.41
C ALA A 301 -7.63 7.43 -43.44
N LEU A 302 -7.95 6.73 -44.55
CA LEU A 302 -7.93 5.26 -44.59
C LEU A 302 -6.97 4.61 -45.61
N VAL A 303 -6.14 5.38 -46.32
CA VAL A 303 -5.25 4.83 -47.37
C VAL A 303 -3.76 4.87 -46.99
N ALA A 304 -3.37 5.54 -45.90
CA ALA A 304 -1.96 5.66 -45.51
C ALA A 304 -1.42 4.52 -44.61
N MET A 305 -2.27 3.62 -44.09
CA MET A 305 -1.86 2.56 -43.14
C MET A 305 -1.49 1.21 -43.78
N VAL A 306 -1.76 1.01 -45.08
CA VAL A 306 -1.49 -0.28 -45.76
C VAL A 306 -0.11 -0.32 -46.44
N ALA A 307 0.54 0.83 -46.66
CA ALA A 307 1.85 0.89 -47.33
C ALA A 307 3.06 0.64 -46.40
N ILE A 308 2.90 0.79 -45.08
CA ILE A 308 4.03 0.69 -44.12
C ILE A 308 4.31 -0.77 -43.70
N VAL A 309 3.33 -1.65 -43.79
CA VAL A 309 3.47 -3.07 -43.41
C VAL A 309 4.13 -3.91 -44.53
N ALA A 310 4.07 -3.47 -45.79
CA ALA A 310 4.69 -4.18 -46.92
C ALA A 310 6.21 -3.94 -47.05
N MET A 311 6.74 -2.86 -46.45
CA MET A 311 8.17 -2.53 -46.54
C MET A 311 9.06 -3.23 -45.50
N PHE A 312 8.48 -3.88 -44.49
CA PHE A 312 9.25 -4.53 -43.41
C PHE A 312 9.37 -6.06 -43.52
N LEU A 313 8.80 -6.68 -44.55
CA LEU A 313 8.80 -8.13 -44.74
C LEU A 313 9.66 -8.63 -45.91
N ALA A 314 10.51 -7.78 -46.50
CA ALA A 314 11.26 -8.12 -47.71
C ALA A 314 12.79 -8.29 -47.54
N ASP A 315 13.38 -8.16 -46.34
CA ASP A 315 14.86 -8.07 -46.24
C ASP A 315 15.55 -9.10 -45.31
N ARG A 316 15.07 -10.34 -45.27
CA ARG A 316 15.87 -11.46 -44.72
C ARG A 316 15.74 -12.72 -45.54
N ARG A 317 16.39 -12.73 -46.71
CA ARG A 317 16.80 -13.96 -47.41
C ARG A 317 18.19 -13.80 -48.04
N GLY A 318 19.17 -14.50 -47.47
CA GLY A 318 20.13 -15.28 -48.26
C GLY A 318 21.55 -14.74 -48.47
N ALA A 319 22.50 -15.29 -47.70
CA ALA A 319 23.81 -15.82 -48.10
C ALA A 319 24.39 -16.52 -46.85
N GLY A 320 24.68 -17.84 -46.77
CA GLY A 320 25.35 -18.73 -47.72
C GLY A 320 26.85 -18.77 -47.39
N ARG A 321 27.31 -19.63 -46.44
CA ARG A 321 28.14 -20.86 -46.66
C ARG A 321 29.63 -20.52 -46.94
N LYS A 322 30.72 -21.09 -46.36
CA LYS A 322 31.16 -22.44 -45.92
C LYS A 322 32.59 -22.26 -45.30
N ASP A 323 33.07 -23.00 -44.29
CA ASP A 323 34.01 -24.16 -44.34
C ASP A 323 34.43 -24.42 -42.86
N GLU A 324 34.26 -25.57 -42.22
CA GLU A 324 34.95 -26.89 -42.31
C GLU A 324 36.41 -26.90 -41.80
N ALA A 325 36.62 -27.38 -40.55
CA ALA A 325 37.65 -28.35 -40.15
C ALA A 325 37.68 -28.56 -38.61
N ASP A 326 37.43 -29.80 -38.21
CA ASP A 326 37.88 -30.49 -36.97
C ASP A 326 38.89 -31.57 -37.44
N PRO A 327 39.60 -32.37 -36.60
CA PRO A 327 39.65 -32.45 -35.14
C PRO A 327 41.09 -32.65 -34.57
N ALA A 328 41.25 -32.72 -33.23
CA ALA A 328 42.28 -33.46 -32.46
C ALA A 328 42.38 -32.88 -31.03
N GLU A 329 42.70 -33.56 -29.93
CA GLU A 329 42.93 -34.95 -29.54
C GLU A 329 43.15 -34.85 -28.00
N ALA A 330 42.70 -35.83 -27.23
CA ALA A 330 42.97 -35.91 -25.80
C ALA A 330 44.47 -36.25 -25.54
N PRO A 331 44.99 -36.06 -24.31
CA PRO A 331 45.08 -37.27 -23.48
C PRO A 331 44.82 -37.05 -21.98
N ALA A 332 44.46 -38.15 -21.33
CA ALA A 332 44.46 -38.36 -19.89
C ALA A 332 45.87 -38.64 -19.36
N VAL A 333 46.07 -38.59 -18.03
CA VAL A 333 46.69 -39.64 -17.17
C VAL A 333 46.96 -39.14 -15.74
N SER A 334 46.37 -39.86 -14.77
CA SER A 334 46.85 -40.35 -13.46
C SER A 334 47.36 -39.42 -12.33
N GLY A 335 46.90 -39.71 -11.10
CA GLY A 335 47.65 -39.50 -9.86
C GLY A 335 46.80 -39.40 -8.58
N ALA A 336 46.66 -40.50 -7.84
CA ALA A 336 46.11 -40.55 -6.47
C ALA A 336 47.23 -40.40 -5.39
N PRO A 337 47.00 -40.68 -4.09
CA PRO A 337 46.40 -39.83 -3.06
C PRO A 337 47.39 -39.46 -1.93
N VAL A 338 47.13 -38.40 -1.16
CA VAL A 338 47.90 -38.12 0.08
C VAL A 338 46.99 -37.68 1.24
N THR A 339 47.21 -38.39 2.34
CA THR A 339 46.83 -38.29 3.77
C THR A 339 46.45 -36.94 4.41
N ALA A 340 45.56 -37.05 5.41
CA ALA A 340 45.14 -36.08 6.44
C ALA A 340 46.32 -35.62 7.36
N PRO A 341 46.17 -34.61 8.26
CA PRO A 341 45.33 -34.70 9.46
C PRO A 341 44.62 -33.39 9.93
N SER A 342 43.73 -33.60 10.91
CA SER A 342 42.90 -32.65 11.67
C SER A 342 43.63 -31.50 12.38
N PRO A 343 42.88 -30.49 12.86
CA PRO A 343 42.97 -30.20 14.30
C PRO A 343 41.62 -29.92 14.99
N THR A 344 41.67 -30.14 16.30
CA THR A 344 40.74 -29.84 17.41
C THR A 344 40.25 -28.38 17.44
N PRO A 345 39.13 -28.10 18.15
CA PRO A 345 39.28 -27.41 19.43
C PRO A 345 38.29 -27.82 20.55
N SER A 346 38.83 -27.85 21.76
CA SER A 346 38.19 -27.53 23.06
C SER A 346 38.78 -26.16 23.49
N PRO A 347 38.19 -25.34 24.42
CA PRO A 347 37.57 -25.82 25.65
C PRO A 347 36.45 -24.95 26.29
N SER A 348 35.99 -25.42 27.45
CA SER A 348 35.58 -24.66 28.64
C SER A 348 34.15 -24.13 28.75
N ALA A 349 33.35 -24.91 29.47
CA ALA A 349 32.20 -24.47 30.24
C ALA A 349 32.64 -23.76 31.53
N SER A 350 31.91 -22.72 31.95
CA SER A 350 31.86 -22.28 33.35
C SER A 350 30.64 -21.43 33.68
N ALA A 351 29.92 -21.92 34.70
CA ALA A 351 29.31 -21.23 35.83
C ALA A 351 28.11 -20.27 35.63
N SER A 352 26.97 -20.81 36.06
CA SER A 352 25.76 -20.17 36.56
C SER A 352 26.01 -19.08 37.62
N ARG A 353 25.24 -17.98 37.56
CA ARG A 353 24.87 -17.16 38.72
C ARG A 353 23.41 -16.71 38.61
N SER A 354 22.65 -16.99 39.66
CA SER A 354 21.28 -16.51 39.91
C SER A 354 21.28 -15.02 40.28
N PRO A 355 20.21 -14.26 39.97
CA PRO A 355 20.05 -12.89 40.43
C PRO A 355 19.23 -12.80 41.74
N SER A 356 19.65 -11.92 42.64
CA SER A 356 18.89 -11.47 43.82
C SER A 356 17.98 -10.28 43.48
N PRO A 357 16.89 -10.05 44.24
CA PRO A 357 15.77 -9.19 43.83
C PRO A 357 15.98 -7.70 44.13
N VAL A 358 15.38 -6.86 43.28
CA VAL A 358 15.33 -5.40 43.37
C VAL A 358 14.19 -4.97 44.30
N ALA A 359 14.48 -4.06 45.23
CA ALA A 359 13.50 -3.40 46.09
C ALA A 359 12.78 -2.26 45.32
N SER A 360 11.46 -2.22 45.46
CA SER A 360 10.56 -1.22 44.86
C SER A 360 10.32 -0.05 45.81
N SER A 361 10.67 1.17 45.40
CA SER A 361 10.25 2.42 46.01
C SER A 361 9.24 3.11 45.09
N GLY A 362 7.96 3.01 45.43
CA GLY A 362 6.86 3.66 44.71
C GLY A 362 6.70 5.13 45.10
N THR A 363 6.85 6.03 44.13
CA THR A 363 6.42 7.43 44.20
C THR A 363 4.98 7.52 43.66
N PRO A 364 4.06 8.31 44.26
CA PRO A 364 2.66 8.33 43.85
C PRO A 364 2.47 9.03 42.50
N THR A 365 1.95 8.28 41.52
CA THR A 365 1.58 8.79 40.19
C THR A 365 0.29 9.62 40.28
N ALA A 366 0.32 10.86 39.81
CA ALA A 366 -0.88 11.67 39.60
C ALA A 366 -1.83 10.98 38.59
N PRO A 367 -3.15 11.10 38.72
CA PRO A 367 -4.09 10.42 37.84
C PRO A 367 -3.95 10.95 36.40
N VAL A 368 -3.49 10.09 35.50
CA VAL A 368 -3.56 10.32 34.06
C VAL A 368 -5.03 10.30 33.67
N GLN A 369 -5.60 11.46 33.38
CA GLN A 369 -6.94 11.55 32.80
C GLN A 369 -6.93 10.78 31.47
N ALA A 370 -7.79 9.78 31.37
CA ALA A 370 -7.89 8.94 30.17
C ALA A 370 -8.20 9.83 28.96
N ALA A 371 -7.38 9.70 27.90
CA ALA A 371 -7.63 10.36 26.64
C ALA A 371 -9.06 10.04 26.20
N GLY A 372 -9.91 11.06 26.05
CA GLY A 372 -11.28 10.90 25.58
C GLY A 372 -12.45 11.39 26.40
N ALA A 373 -12.20 12.18 27.42
CA ALA A 373 -13.29 12.82 28.16
C ALA A 373 -14.12 13.76 27.25
N PRO A 374 -15.43 13.90 27.52
CA PRO A 374 -16.20 15.04 27.02
C PRO A 374 -15.45 16.34 27.30
N LEU A 375 -15.42 17.27 26.33
CA LEU A 375 -14.74 18.55 26.53
C LEU A 375 -15.61 19.44 27.44
N GLU A 376 -15.36 19.41 28.74
CA GLU A 376 -15.91 20.38 29.70
C GLU A 376 -15.19 21.74 29.58
N ASP A 377 -15.76 22.80 30.17
CA ASP A 377 -15.06 24.08 30.26
C ASP A 377 -13.71 23.90 30.98
N GLY A 378 -12.64 24.40 30.39
CA GLY A 378 -11.29 24.11 30.84
C GLY A 378 -10.39 23.56 29.73
N GLU A 379 -9.19 23.17 30.11
CA GLU A 379 -8.12 22.79 29.19
C GLU A 379 -7.81 21.29 29.30
N LEU A 380 -7.77 20.61 28.15
CA LEU A 380 -7.38 19.22 28.02
C LEU A 380 -6.11 19.15 27.16
N CYS A 381 -5.07 18.50 27.68
CA CYS A 381 -3.74 18.47 27.07
C CYS A 381 -3.20 17.05 26.93
N ALA A 382 -2.41 16.84 25.87
CA ALA A 382 -1.56 15.67 25.74
C ALA A 382 -0.32 15.77 26.66
N GLY A 383 0.53 14.75 26.65
CA GLY A 383 1.89 14.85 27.22
C GLY A 383 2.81 15.68 26.33
N PHE A 384 3.92 16.18 26.89
CA PHE A 384 5.01 16.72 26.08
C PHE A 384 5.69 15.59 25.31
N LEU A 385 5.92 15.81 24.02
CA LEU A 385 6.58 14.87 23.13
C LEU A 385 7.70 15.59 22.34
N PRO A 386 8.84 14.91 22.10
CA PRO A 386 9.96 15.49 21.35
C PRO A 386 9.61 15.66 19.88
N THR A 387 10.04 16.76 19.28
CA THR A 387 9.75 17.07 17.87
C THR A 387 10.84 16.53 16.95
N THR A 388 10.46 15.94 15.82
CA THR A 388 11.41 15.40 14.83
C THR A 388 12.08 16.52 14.01
N ASP A 389 11.33 17.58 13.70
CA ASP A 389 11.76 18.67 12.81
C ASP A 389 12.43 19.85 13.53
N ALA A 390 12.49 19.81 14.87
CA ALA A 390 13.19 20.78 15.70
C ALA A 390 13.90 20.09 16.88
N PRO A 391 15.04 19.42 16.64
CA PRO A 391 15.75 18.69 17.69
C PRO A 391 16.01 19.53 18.94
N GLY A 392 15.67 18.96 20.11
CA GLY A 392 15.76 19.66 21.39
C GLY A 392 14.57 20.56 21.72
N VAL A 393 13.52 20.58 20.89
CA VAL A 393 12.21 21.15 21.21
C VAL A 393 11.21 20.03 21.49
N GLU A 394 10.45 20.20 22.57
CA GLU A 394 9.29 19.38 22.92
C GLU A 394 8.03 20.22 22.75
N GLU A 395 6.94 19.57 22.35
CA GLU A 395 5.64 20.21 22.16
C GLU A 395 4.50 19.41 22.79
N LYS A 396 3.40 20.10 23.07
CA LYS A 396 2.19 19.54 23.67
C LYS A 396 0.96 20.20 23.04
N ALA A 397 0.09 19.39 22.43
CA ALA A 397 -1.21 19.81 21.93
C ALA A 397 -2.23 19.89 23.07
N CYS A 398 -3.03 20.95 23.07
CA CYS A 398 -4.14 21.11 24.00
C CYS A 398 -5.37 21.67 23.28
N VAL A 399 -6.54 21.39 23.84
CA VAL A 399 -7.79 22.04 23.51
C VAL A 399 -8.31 22.76 24.75
N TRP A 400 -8.76 24.01 24.58
CA TRP A 400 -9.35 24.81 25.64
C TRP A 400 -10.78 25.21 25.26
N ARG A 401 -11.72 25.02 26.18
CA ARG A 401 -13.12 25.40 26.01
C ARG A 401 -13.50 26.47 27.01
N GLU A 402 -14.21 27.48 26.51
CA GLU A 402 -14.83 28.54 27.31
C GLU A 402 -16.26 28.77 26.78
N GLY A 403 -17.24 28.16 27.44
CA GLY A 403 -18.63 28.17 27.02
C GLY A 403 -18.82 27.43 25.69
N THR A 404 -19.17 28.15 24.62
CA THR A 404 -19.28 27.58 23.26
C THR A 404 -18.02 27.76 22.43
N ALA A 405 -17.06 28.55 22.90
CA ALA A 405 -15.81 28.81 22.19
C ALA A 405 -14.83 27.66 22.43
N VAL A 406 -14.16 27.22 21.36
CA VAL A 406 -13.11 26.21 21.39
C VAL A 406 -11.82 26.84 20.85
N TYR A 407 -10.71 26.57 21.51
CA TYR A 407 -9.39 27.05 21.16
C TYR A 407 -8.42 25.86 21.02
N MET A 408 -7.61 25.90 19.97
CA MET A 408 -6.45 25.04 19.81
C MET A 408 -5.27 25.72 20.49
N ARG A 409 -4.52 24.99 21.32
CA ARG A 409 -3.35 25.53 22.03
C ARG A 409 -2.16 24.61 21.83
N ALA A 410 -0.99 25.21 21.64
CA ALA A 410 0.29 24.53 21.59
C ALA A 410 1.24 25.11 22.62
N TYR A 411 1.76 24.24 23.48
CA TYR A 411 2.88 24.56 24.36
C TYR A 411 4.15 24.00 23.75
N VAL A 412 5.21 24.82 23.74
CA VAL A 412 6.52 24.43 23.25
C VAL A 412 7.59 24.81 24.25
N ARG A 413 8.56 23.92 24.46
CA ARG A 413 9.70 24.18 25.35
C ARG A 413 10.98 23.58 24.77
N ALA A 414 12.10 24.20 25.11
CA ALA A 414 13.40 23.71 24.70
C ALA A 414 14.03 22.90 25.84
N ALA A 415 14.55 21.72 25.52
CA ALA A 415 15.36 20.93 26.44
C ALA A 415 16.73 21.61 26.72
N SER A 416 17.17 22.47 25.81
CA SER A 416 18.39 23.27 25.94
C SER A 416 18.14 24.59 26.67
N ARG A 417 19.17 25.10 27.38
CA ARG A 417 19.17 26.45 27.94
C ARG A 417 19.24 27.55 26.89
N THR A 418 19.65 27.22 25.67
CA THR A 418 19.76 28.17 24.57
C THR A 418 18.42 28.29 23.86
N PRO A 419 17.87 29.51 23.69
CA PRO A 419 16.61 29.69 22.97
C PRO A 419 16.70 29.22 21.51
N VAL A 420 15.66 28.53 21.04
CA VAL A 420 15.54 28.00 19.68
C VAL A 420 14.44 28.76 18.95
N LYS A 421 14.77 29.38 17.80
CA LYS A 421 13.73 29.92 16.92
C LYS A 421 13.00 28.77 16.23
N ALA A 422 11.68 28.77 16.28
CA ALA A 422 10.85 27.74 15.67
C ALA A 422 9.56 28.34 15.14
N LYS A 423 8.87 27.57 14.31
CA LYS A 423 7.54 27.87 13.79
C LYS A 423 6.59 26.76 14.24
N VAL A 424 5.54 27.15 14.95
CA VAL A 424 4.52 26.24 15.48
C VAL A 424 3.32 26.27 14.55
N TYR A 425 2.88 25.10 14.14
CA TYR A 425 1.71 24.89 13.28
C TYR A 425 0.58 24.26 14.11
N LEU A 426 -0.65 24.75 13.91
CA LEU A 426 -1.86 24.25 14.58
C LEU A 426 -2.95 23.94 13.55
N TRP A 427 -3.65 22.83 13.76
CA TRP A 427 -4.85 22.48 12.99
C TRP A 427 -5.80 21.54 13.73
N LEU A 428 -7.03 21.44 13.23
CA LEU A 428 -8.08 20.56 13.73
C LEU A 428 -8.48 19.54 12.66
N SER A 429 -8.72 18.29 13.07
CA SER A 429 -9.29 17.24 12.20
C SER A 429 -10.45 16.48 12.85
N LEU A 430 -11.24 15.77 12.03
CA LEU A 430 -12.11 14.69 12.53
C LEU A 430 -11.27 13.46 12.88
N ARG A 431 -11.60 12.80 13.99
CA ARG A 431 -10.91 11.58 14.42
C ARG A 431 -11.17 10.40 13.49
N ASP A 432 -12.42 10.20 13.08
CA ASP A 432 -12.86 9.00 12.33
C ASP A 432 -12.41 8.98 10.85
N GLY A 433 -11.61 9.95 10.41
CA GLY A 433 -11.16 9.97 9.01
C GLY A 433 -9.98 10.89 8.70
N ASN A 434 -9.26 11.36 9.72
CA ASN A 434 -8.16 12.34 9.59
C ASN A 434 -8.50 13.52 8.65
N LYS A 435 -9.79 13.90 8.61
CA LYS A 435 -10.24 14.96 7.71
C LYS A 435 -9.86 16.29 8.32
N TYR A 436 -8.92 16.98 7.69
CA TYR A 436 -8.56 18.35 8.02
C TYR A 436 -9.80 19.27 7.96
N LEU A 437 -10.02 20.06 9.01
CA LEU A 437 -11.20 20.91 9.15
C LEU A 437 -10.88 22.40 9.26
N TYR A 438 -9.83 22.76 9.99
CA TYR A 438 -9.59 24.15 10.38
C TYR A 438 -8.09 24.42 10.56
N PRO A 439 -7.58 25.61 10.18
CA PRO A 439 -8.27 26.72 9.50
C PRO A 439 -8.65 26.48 8.03
N ALA A 440 -9.68 27.19 7.54
CA ALA A 440 -10.02 27.17 6.11
C ALA A 440 -8.89 27.84 5.30
N GLY A 441 -8.14 27.07 4.52
CA GLY A 441 -7.00 27.56 3.72
C GLY A 441 -5.64 26.98 4.08
N GLY A 442 -5.56 26.14 5.12
CA GLY A 442 -4.32 25.46 5.54
C GLY A 442 -3.93 25.81 6.98
N VAL A 443 -2.89 25.14 7.48
CA VAL A 443 -2.41 25.29 8.87
C VAL A 443 -2.11 26.74 9.22
N THR A 444 -2.62 27.18 10.38
CA THR A 444 -2.13 28.40 11.02
C THR A 444 -0.73 28.15 11.56
N SER A 445 0.15 29.14 11.42
CA SER A 445 1.51 29.06 11.93
C SER A 445 1.90 30.31 12.71
N ARG A 446 2.72 30.18 13.74
CA ARG A 446 3.30 31.30 14.50
C ARG A 446 4.78 31.09 14.71
N ASP A 447 5.57 32.12 14.41
CA ASP A 447 6.99 32.15 14.76
C ASP A 447 7.14 32.38 16.26
N VAL A 448 7.97 31.56 16.91
CA VAL A 448 8.22 31.58 18.35
C VAL A 448 9.71 31.45 18.63
N THR A 449 10.14 31.98 19.77
CA THR A 449 11.48 31.71 20.33
C THR A 449 11.29 30.84 21.56
N VAL A 450 11.62 29.56 21.43
CA VAL A 450 11.40 28.52 22.43
C VAL A 450 12.57 28.50 23.41
N GLY A 451 12.31 28.72 24.69
CA GLY A 451 13.32 28.68 25.75
C GLY A 451 13.04 27.57 26.76
N PRO A 452 13.90 27.38 27.77
CA PRO A 452 13.68 26.39 28.83
C PRO A 452 12.46 26.70 29.72
N GLN A 453 11.85 27.88 29.61
CA GLN A 453 10.67 28.31 30.40
C GLN A 453 9.48 28.76 29.54
N THR A 454 9.39 28.42 28.26
CA THR A 454 8.31 28.91 27.38
C THR A 454 6.92 28.30 27.62
N GLU A 455 6.66 27.71 28.79
CA GLU A 455 5.30 27.31 29.19
C GLU A 455 4.35 28.51 29.46
N ARG A 456 4.85 29.75 29.54
CA ARG A 456 4.02 30.87 30.03
C ARG A 456 2.94 31.36 29.06
N GLU A 457 3.18 31.31 27.75
CA GLU A 457 2.18 31.73 26.76
C GLU A 457 2.10 30.73 25.61
N PRO A 458 1.03 29.93 25.52
CA PRO A 458 0.86 28.99 24.42
C PRO A 458 0.47 29.71 23.14
N VAL A 459 0.88 29.13 22.01
CA VAL A 459 0.34 29.51 20.70
C VAL A 459 -1.13 29.10 20.70
N THR A 460 -2.02 30.08 20.65
CA THR A 460 -3.48 29.88 20.77
C THR A 460 -4.16 30.33 19.51
N GLU A 461 -5.07 29.49 18.99
CA GLU A 461 -5.88 29.75 17.80
C GLU A 461 -7.34 29.41 18.09
N LYS A 462 -8.25 30.36 17.86
CA LYS A 462 -9.68 30.17 18.08
C LYS A 462 -10.29 29.38 16.93
N VAL A 463 -11.02 28.30 17.24
CA VAL A 463 -11.79 27.55 16.23
C VAL A 463 -13.03 28.35 15.86
N THR A 464 -13.05 28.92 14.65
CA THR A 464 -14.22 29.66 14.15
C THR A 464 -15.21 28.79 13.37
N LEU A 465 -14.84 27.53 13.09
CA LEU A 465 -15.71 26.55 12.48
C LEU A 465 -16.75 26.05 13.51
N PRO A 466 -18.06 26.00 13.18
CA PRO A 466 -19.05 25.38 14.06
C PRO A 466 -18.79 23.88 14.20
N LEU A 467 -18.60 23.43 15.44
CA LEU A 467 -18.41 22.02 15.77
C LEU A 467 -19.75 21.34 16.07
N LYS A 468 -19.84 20.06 15.69
CA LYS A 468 -21.06 19.26 15.83
C LYS A 468 -21.04 18.51 17.17
N PRO A 469 -22.06 18.69 18.03
CA PRO A 469 -22.14 17.96 19.30
C PRO A 469 -22.07 16.44 19.12
N GLY A 470 -21.38 15.77 20.03
CA GLY A 470 -21.14 14.33 20.03
C GLY A 470 -20.11 13.85 19.01
N THR A 471 -19.45 14.76 18.27
CA THR A 471 -18.43 14.41 17.28
C THR A 471 -17.03 14.45 17.88
N GLU A 472 -16.18 13.51 17.48
CA GLU A 472 -14.80 13.45 17.95
C GLU A 472 -13.86 14.22 17.01
N TYR A 473 -13.08 15.10 17.62
CA TYR A 473 -12.13 15.98 16.96
C TYR A 473 -10.73 15.76 17.53
N GLU A 474 -9.72 16.15 16.78
CA GLU A 474 -8.33 16.13 17.22
C GLU A 474 -7.61 17.42 16.88
N VAL A 475 -7.04 18.05 17.91
CA VAL A 475 -6.13 19.19 17.76
C VAL A 475 -4.73 18.65 17.53
N HIS A 476 -4.05 19.15 16.52
CA HIS A 476 -2.69 18.77 16.19
C HIS A 476 -1.74 19.95 16.32
N VAL A 477 -0.53 19.64 16.75
CA VAL A 477 0.61 20.56 16.76
C VAL A 477 1.77 19.96 15.98
N SER A 478 2.52 20.81 15.29
CA SER A 478 3.84 20.47 14.73
C SER A 478 4.75 21.68 14.86
N THR A 479 5.95 21.49 15.39
CA THR A 479 6.95 22.54 15.54
C THR A 479 8.15 22.24 14.66
N LYS A 480 8.55 23.21 13.85
CA LYS A 480 9.65 23.08 12.90
C LYS A 480 10.62 24.25 13.01
N LEU A 481 11.88 24.05 12.58
CA LEU A 481 12.81 25.17 12.42
C LEU A 481 12.34 26.12 11.29
N PRO A 482 12.68 27.43 11.31
CA PRO A 482 12.12 28.44 10.40
C PRO A 482 12.30 28.16 8.90
N ASN A 483 13.34 27.40 8.54
CA ASN A 483 13.69 27.07 7.16
C ASN A 483 13.17 25.70 6.69
N VAL A 484 12.44 24.97 7.53
CA VAL A 484 11.85 23.68 7.17
C VAL A 484 10.46 23.93 6.59
N SER A 485 10.17 23.27 5.47
CA SER A 485 8.87 23.37 4.79
C SER A 485 7.71 23.10 5.76
N PRO A 486 6.60 23.87 5.65
CA PRO A 486 5.43 23.67 6.49
C PRO A 486 4.90 22.24 6.37
N PRO A 487 4.22 21.72 7.40
CA PRO A 487 3.54 20.45 7.29
C PRO A 487 2.55 20.51 6.12
N ASN A 488 2.48 19.43 5.33
CA ASN A 488 1.59 19.32 4.16
C ASN A 488 0.12 19.11 4.58
N ALA A 489 -0.39 19.95 5.48
CA ALA A 489 -1.63 19.77 6.20
C ALA A 489 -2.93 19.94 5.41
N PRO A 490 -3.01 20.65 4.27
CA PRO A 490 -4.24 20.58 3.50
C PRO A 490 -4.37 19.30 2.66
N ASN A 491 -3.27 18.61 2.31
CA ASN A 491 -3.27 17.56 1.28
C ASN A 491 -2.82 16.17 1.75
N ASN A 492 -2.37 16.03 3.00
CA ASN A 492 -1.85 14.77 3.51
C ASN A 492 -2.51 14.40 4.85
N PRO A 493 -3.36 13.36 4.94
CA PRO A 493 -3.88 12.86 6.21
C PRO A 493 -2.79 12.23 7.10
N ALA A 494 -1.55 12.15 6.62
CA ALA A 494 -0.35 11.74 7.35
C ALA A 494 0.55 12.92 7.74
N VAL A 495 -0.01 14.10 8.06
CA VAL A 495 0.81 15.10 8.76
C VAL A 495 1.19 14.55 10.12
N THR A 496 2.49 14.27 10.27
CA THR A 496 3.12 13.88 11.52
C THR A 496 3.17 15.09 12.45
N GLY A 497 2.26 15.12 13.41
CA GLY A 497 2.22 16.05 14.52
C GLY A 497 1.74 15.34 15.77
N HIS A 498 1.93 15.96 16.92
CA HIS A 498 1.36 15.44 18.16
C HIS A 498 -0.10 15.88 18.28
N GLY A 499 -0.96 14.95 18.68
CA GLY A 499 -2.41 15.14 18.71
C GLY A 499 -2.98 15.12 20.13
N GLN A 500 -4.06 15.88 20.34
CA GLN A 500 -4.96 15.75 21.49
C GLN A 500 -6.40 15.69 20.98
N TRP A 501 -7.04 14.54 21.18
CA TRP A 501 -8.43 14.36 20.77
C TRP A 501 -9.43 14.70 21.88
N PHE A 502 -10.64 15.08 21.49
CA PHE A 502 -11.74 15.42 22.37
C PHE A 502 -13.09 15.16 21.70
N LYS A 503 -14.14 14.97 22.52
CA LYS A 503 -15.52 14.91 22.04
C LYS A 503 -16.23 16.23 22.36
N TYR A 504 -16.71 16.93 21.34
CA TYR A 504 -17.37 18.23 21.48
C TYR A 504 -18.83 18.12 21.91
#